data_AF-A0A0F3GNJ3-F1
#
_entry.id   AF-A0A0F3GNJ3-F1
#
_cell.length_a   1.000
_cell.length_b   1.000
_cell.length_c   1.000
_cell.angle_alpha   90.00
_cell.angle_beta   90.00
_cell.angle_gamma   90.00
#
_symmetry.space_group_name_H-M   'P 1'
#
loop_
_entity.id
_entity.type
_entity.pdbx_description
1 polymer ?
#
loop_
_entity_poly.entity_id
_entity_poly.type
_entity_poly.pdbx_seq_one_letter_code
_entity_poly.pdbx_strand_id
1 'polypeptide(L)'
;MLEAKAAYTAQGLDFARHAVAVTGKDSALDKVATAEKWIQRFPMWDWVGGRTSETSAVGLLPAALQGLDIDGIIAGARLCDEVTRSKDVMTNPSAILALMWYHATNVCGSRDQERPGAAKNQERPGATKNMVILPYKDRLQLFTKYLQQLIMESLGKELDNDGKLVNQGITVYGNKGTTDQHAYIQQLRDGVNNFFVTFVEVLKDRNTPSMQVETDFTTGDFLSAFLLGTRSALYGSGRESMTITIDRIDPFAFGVL
;
A
#
# COMPACT_ATOMS: atom_id res chain seq x y z
N MET A 1 6.45 -5.31 -25.23
CA MET A 1 7.22 -4.46 -26.18
C MET A 1 6.95 -4.83 -27.63
N LEU A 2 7.09 -6.10 -28.04
CA LEU A 2 6.87 -6.51 -29.44
C LEU A 2 5.45 -6.19 -29.94
N GLU A 3 4.42 -6.47 -29.14
CA GLU A 3 3.04 -6.10 -29.45
C GLU A 3 2.85 -4.59 -29.67
N ALA A 4 3.42 -3.77 -28.77
CA ALA A 4 3.34 -2.31 -28.92
C ALA A 4 4.06 -1.84 -30.19
N LYS A 5 5.26 -2.37 -30.48
CA LYS A 5 5.97 -2.08 -31.73
C LYS A 5 5.16 -2.49 -32.95
N ALA A 6 4.58 -3.69 -32.96
CA ALA A 6 3.74 -4.17 -34.04
C ALA A 6 2.52 -3.26 -34.26
N ALA A 7 1.86 -2.83 -33.19
CA ALA A 7 0.72 -1.91 -33.26
C ALA A 7 1.10 -0.54 -33.85
N TYR A 8 2.26 0.02 -33.46
CA TYR A 8 2.76 1.28 -34.02
C TYR A 8 3.12 1.13 -35.51
N THR A 9 3.86 0.07 -35.84
CA THR A 9 4.23 -0.22 -37.24
C THR A 9 3.00 -0.43 -38.13
N ALA A 10 1.96 -1.10 -37.62
CA ALA A 10 0.69 -1.29 -38.34
C ALA A 10 -0.03 0.03 -38.65
N GLN A 11 0.22 1.08 -37.86
CA GLN A 11 -0.28 2.44 -38.09
C GLN A 11 0.73 3.33 -38.87
N GLY A 12 1.83 2.77 -39.37
CA GLY A 12 2.87 3.51 -40.07
C GLY A 12 3.71 4.42 -39.16
N LEU A 13 3.73 4.17 -37.86
CA LEU A 13 4.46 4.96 -36.87
C LEU A 13 5.80 4.29 -36.50
N ASP A 14 6.84 5.11 -36.34
CA ASP A 14 8.13 4.67 -35.81
C ASP A 14 8.10 4.64 -34.28
N PHE A 15 8.04 3.42 -33.71
CA PHE A 15 7.97 3.21 -32.26
C PHE A 15 9.06 3.96 -31.48
N ALA A 16 10.29 4.07 -32.00
CA ALA A 16 11.39 4.71 -31.28
C ALA A 16 11.11 6.19 -30.98
N ARG A 17 10.35 6.86 -31.84
CA ARG A 17 9.92 8.27 -31.67
C ARG A 17 8.77 8.45 -30.69
N HIS A 18 8.25 7.36 -30.13
CA HIS A 18 7.13 7.35 -29.18
C HIS A 18 7.44 6.56 -27.91
N ALA A 19 8.71 6.17 -27.70
CA ALA A 19 9.12 5.32 -26.60
C ALA A 19 10.16 6.00 -25.71
N VAL A 20 10.04 5.77 -24.41
CA VAL A 20 11.05 6.04 -23.38
C VAL A 20 11.24 4.78 -22.55
N ALA A 21 12.37 4.66 -21.86
CA ALA A 21 12.64 3.54 -20.95
C ALA A 21 12.94 4.05 -19.55
N VAL A 22 12.38 3.39 -18.53
CA VAL A 22 12.84 3.51 -17.14
C VAL A 22 13.52 2.19 -16.79
N THR A 23 14.84 2.20 -16.64
CA THR A 23 15.60 0.95 -16.47
C THR A 23 16.99 1.17 -15.90
N GLY A 24 17.59 0.10 -15.36
CA GLY A 24 18.98 0.12 -14.91
C GLY A 24 19.96 0.24 -16.08
N LYS A 25 21.10 0.88 -15.82
CA LYS A 25 22.19 1.01 -16.77
C LYS A 25 22.67 -0.38 -17.23
N ASP A 26 22.95 -0.53 -18.52
CA ASP A 26 23.45 -1.75 -19.15
C ASP A 26 22.49 -2.96 -19.08
N SER A 27 21.24 -2.75 -18.66
CA SER A 27 20.19 -3.77 -18.70
C SER A 27 19.84 -4.17 -20.14
N ALA A 28 19.11 -5.28 -20.29
CA ALA A 28 18.62 -5.70 -21.61
C ALA A 28 17.76 -4.61 -22.27
N LEU A 29 16.90 -3.93 -21.51
CA LEU A 29 16.06 -2.87 -22.02
C LEU A 29 16.87 -1.61 -22.36
N ASP A 30 17.89 -1.28 -21.57
CA ASP A 30 18.78 -0.14 -21.82
C ASP A 30 19.53 -0.27 -23.15
N LYS A 31 20.03 -1.48 -23.42
CA LYS A 31 20.70 -1.83 -24.69
C LYS A 31 19.76 -1.70 -25.88
N VAL A 32 18.53 -2.21 -25.76
CA VAL A 32 17.51 -2.10 -26.82
C VAL A 32 17.15 -0.64 -27.08
N ALA A 33 16.84 0.11 -26.03
CA ALA A 33 16.47 1.53 -26.15
C ALA A 33 17.60 2.37 -26.76
N THR A 34 18.86 2.03 -26.45
CA THR A 34 20.04 2.67 -27.04
C THR A 34 20.21 2.31 -28.52
N ALA A 35 20.17 1.02 -28.85
CA ALA A 35 20.34 0.55 -30.23
C ALA A 35 19.26 1.10 -31.17
N GLU A 36 18.02 1.17 -30.69
CA GLU A 36 16.87 1.65 -31.45
C GLU A 36 16.64 3.16 -31.32
N LYS A 37 17.46 3.88 -30.56
CA LYS A 37 17.40 5.34 -30.41
C LYS A 37 16.05 5.85 -29.92
N TRP A 38 15.53 5.26 -28.85
CA TRP A 38 14.32 5.75 -28.18
C TRP A 38 14.54 7.17 -27.63
N ILE A 39 13.45 7.90 -27.40
CA ILE A 39 13.47 9.34 -27.06
C ILE A 39 14.38 9.62 -25.86
N GLN A 40 14.21 8.86 -24.78
CA GLN A 40 14.96 9.06 -23.55
C GLN A 40 14.99 7.80 -22.69
N ARG A 41 16.05 7.68 -21.89
CA ARG A 41 16.22 6.62 -20.88
C ARG A 41 16.38 7.27 -19.50
N PHE A 42 15.58 6.83 -18.54
CA PHE A 42 15.60 7.28 -17.16
C PHE A 42 16.22 6.18 -16.29
N PRO A 43 17.23 6.50 -15.46
CA PRO A 43 17.96 5.51 -14.71
C PRO A 43 17.11 4.91 -13.58
N MET A 44 17.28 3.61 -13.35
CA MET A 44 16.85 2.91 -12.15
C MET A 44 18.08 2.33 -11.46
N TRP A 45 18.18 2.51 -10.14
CA TRP A 45 19.30 1.97 -9.38
C TRP A 45 18.97 0.61 -8.78
N ASP A 46 20.00 -0.20 -8.55
CA ASP A 46 19.90 -1.55 -7.98
C ASP A 46 19.41 -1.56 -6.52
N TRP A 47 19.72 -0.49 -5.77
CA TRP A 47 19.23 -0.30 -4.41
C TRP A 47 17.76 0.15 -4.33
N VAL A 48 17.10 0.43 -5.47
CA VAL A 48 15.66 0.68 -5.54
C VAL A 48 14.94 -0.59 -5.97
N GLY A 49 14.33 -1.29 -5.00
CA GLY A 49 13.51 -2.45 -5.29
C GLY A 49 12.25 -2.08 -6.08
N GLY A 50 11.75 -3.00 -6.92
CA GLY A 50 10.58 -2.75 -7.77
C GLY A 50 9.35 -2.27 -6.99
N ARG A 51 8.99 -2.95 -5.90
CA ARG A 51 7.85 -2.57 -5.05
C ARG A 51 8.02 -1.29 -4.22
N THR A 52 9.25 -0.76 -4.16
CA THR A 52 9.60 0.50 -3.46
C THR A 52 10.00 1.60 -4.43
N SER A 53 9.66 1.47 -5.72
CA SER A 53 10.12 2.36 -6.79
C SER A 53 9.14 3.48 -7.15
N GLU A 54 8.00 3.60 -6.46
CA GLU A 54 6.96 4.59 -6.77
C GLU A 54 7.49 6.04 -6.73
N THR A 55 8.34 6.35 -5.77
CA THR A 55 9.01 7.67 -5.63
C THR A 55 10.27 7.82 -6.47
N SER A 56 10.52 6.89 -7.40
CA SER A 56 11.60 6.97 -8.39
C SER A 56 11.06 7.37 -9.77
N ALA A 57 11.92 7.35 -10.80
CA ALA A 57 11.49 7.55 -12.19
C ALA A 57 10.37 6.57 -12.62
N VAL A 58 10.20 5.42 -11.96
CA VAL A 58 9.13 4.46 -12.27
C VAL A 58 7.74 5.06 -12.05
N GLY A 59 7.46 5.64 -10.89
CA GLY A 59 6.16 6.28 -10.60
C GLY A 59 6.12 7.77 -10.93
N LEU A 60 7.24 8.49 -10.78
CA LEU A 60 7.27 9.94 -10.98
C LEU A 60 7.22 10.36 -12.45
N LEU A 61 7.80 9.58 -13.38
CA LEU A 61 7.72 9.92 -14.81
C LEU A 61 6.28 9.91 -15.33
N PRO A 62 5.47 8.84 -15.18
CA PRO A 62 4.08 8.87 -15.61
C PRO A 62 3.23 9.89 -14.84
N ALA A 63 3.56 10.20 -13.58
CA ALA A 63 2.90 11.28 -12.83
C ALA A 63 3.19 12.66 -13.43
N ALA A 64 4.45 12.95 -13.75
CA ALA A 64 4.87 14.20 -14.38
C ALA A 64 4.23 14.39 -15.76
N LEU A 65 4.17 13.33 -16.58
CA LEU A 65 3.53 13.36 -17.90
C LEU A 65 2.03 13.65 -17.84
N GLN A 66 1.37 13.33 -16.72
CA GLN A 66 -0.03 13.66 -16.46
C GLN A 66 -0.22 15.05 -15.82
N GLY A 67 0.87 15.80 -15.60
CA GLY A 67 0.84 17.13 -14.99
C GLY A 67 0.65 17.13 -13.47
N LEU A 68 0.94 16.02 -12.79
CA LEU A 68 0.93 15.97 -11.33
C LEU A 68 2.18 16.65 -10.75
N ASP A 69 2.01 17.28 -9.59
CA ASP A 69 3.09 17.89 -8.81
C ASP A 69 3.97 16.80 -8.16
N ILE A 70 5.00 16.39 -8.89
CA ILE A 70 5.95 15.37 -8.42
C ILE A 70 6.84 15.87 -7.28
N ASP A 71 7.10 17.17 -7.21
CA ASP A 71 7.90 17.76 -6.13
C ASP A 71 7.11 17.71 -4.82
N GLY A 72 5.80 17.94 -4.88
CA GLY A 72 4.87 17.71 -3.77
C GLY A 72 4.89 16.26 -3.28
N ILE A 73 4.84 15.27 -4.19
CA ILE A 73 4.93 13.85 -3.84
C ILE A 73 6.25 13.54 -3.11
N ILE A 74 7.39 13.98 -3.68
CA ILE A 74 8.69 13.76 -3.07
C ILE A 74 8.80 14.47 -1.70
N ALA A 75 8.26 15.69 -1.58
CA ALA A 75 8.26 16.44 -0.32
C ALA A 75 7.46 15.71 0.78
N GLY A 76 6.33 15.09 0.43
CA GLY A 76 5.56 14.25 1.35
C GLY A 76 6.34 13.01 1.80
N ALA A 77 6.93 12.28 0.86
CA ALA A 77 7.74 11.10 1.16
C ALA A 77 8.96 11.45 2.03
N ARG A 78 9.61 12.58 1.75
CA ARG A 78 10.72 13.10 2.54
C ARG A 78 10.32 13.39 3.98
N LEU A 79 9.13 13.94 4.23
CA LEU A 79 8.64 14.17 5.59
C LEU A 79 8.54 12.83 6.35
N CYS A 80 7.99 11.79 5.70
CA CYS A 80 7.90 10.46 6.30
C CYS A 80 9.27 9.86 6.62
N ASP A 81 10.26 10.05 5.74
CA ASP A 81 11.65 9.64 5.98
C ASP A 81 12.26 10.35 7.19
N GLU A 82 12.03 11.66 7.34
CA GLU A 82 12.52 12.45 8.48
C GLU A 82 11.89 11.97 9.80
N VAL A 83 10.57 11.78 9.83
CA VAL A 83 9.85 11.34 11.03
C VAL A 83 10.20 9.89 11.40
N THR A 84 10.32 8.99 10.42
CA THR A 84 10.59 7.57 10.66
C THR A 84 12.01 7.30 11.20
N ARG A 85 12.92 8.27 11.11
CA ARG A 85 14.25 8.19 11.74
C ARG A 85 14.24 8.42 13.24
N SER A 86 13.13 8.93 13.81
CA SER A 86 12.98 9.08 15.26
C SER A 86 13.02 7.72 15.96
N LYS A 87 13.82 7.62 17.02
CA LYS A 87 13.86 6.45 17.91
C LYS A 87 12.73 6.45 18.94
N ASP A 88 12.06 7.58 19.13
CA ASP A 88 10.88 7.64 20.00
C ASP A 88 9.67 7.10 19.24
N VAL A 89 9.28 5.87 19.59
CA VAL A 89 8.17 5.14 19.00
C VAL A 89 6.89 5.97 19.00
N MET A 90 6.58 6.68 20.09
CA MET A 90 5.29 7.39 20.21
C MET A 90 5.15 8.60 19.27
N THR A 91 6.26 9.03 18.67
CA THR A 91 6.31 10.11 17.67
C THR A 91 6.55 9.62 16.25
N ASN A 92 6.70 8.30 16.06
CA ASN A 92 7.03 7.67 14.80
C ASN A 92 5.82 6.84 14.30
N PRO A 93 5.00 7.37 13.39
CA PRO A 93 3.79 6.70 12.91
C PRO A 93 4.08 5.33 12.30
N SER A 94 5.18 5.20 11.54
CA SER A 94 5.60 3.95 10.91
C SER A 94 5.95 2.89 11.95
N ALA A 95 6.66 3.28 13.04
CA ALA A 95 6.98 2.37 14.13
C ALA A 95 5.72 1.93 14.90
N ILE A 96 4.81 2.86 15.18
CA ILE A 96 3.52 2.55 15.81
C ILE A 96 2.72 1.57 14.95
N LEU A 97 2.60 1.85 13.64
CA LEU A 97 1.88 1.00 12.71
C LEU A 97 2.48 -0.40 12.64
N ALA A 98 3.81 -0.51 12.57
CA ALA A 98 4.50 -1.79 12.57
C ALA A 98 4.26 -2.58 13.88
N LEU A 99 4.26 -1.92 15.04
CA LEU A 99 3.94 -2.55 16.32
C LEU A 99 2.48 -2.98 16.41
N MET A 100 1.55 -2.19 15.88
CA MET A 100 0.14 -2.56 15.78
C MET A 100 -0.05 -3.82 14.91
N TRP A 101 0.64 -3.89 13.77
CA TRP A 101 0.59 -5.08 12.90
C TRP A 101 1.21 -6.29 13.59
N TYR A 102 2.35 -6.11 14.25
CA TYR A 102 3.01 -7.18 15.00
C TYR A 102 2.12 -7.73 16.12
N HIS A 103 1.42 -6.84 16.83
CA HIS A 103 0.45 -7.22 17.85
C HIS A 103 -0.75 -7.96 17.25
N ALA A 104 -1.42 -7.38 16.24
CA ALA A 104 -2.63 -7.93 15.64
C ALA A 104 -2.40 -9.30 14.96
N THR A 105 -1.19 -9.52 14.44
CA THR A 105 -0.83 -10.81 13.81
C THR A 105 -0.53 -11.92 14.82
N ASN A 106 -0.49 -11.61 16.12
CA ASN A 106 -0.04 -12.49 17.21
C ASN A 106 1.27 -13.20 16.87
N VAL A 107 2.21 -12.52 16.20
CA VAL A 107 3.53 -13.10 15.96
C VAL A 107 4.22 -13.22 17.31
N CYS A 108 4.25 -14.45 17.83
CA CYS A 108 4.95 -14.77 19.07
C CYS A 108 6.43 -14.44 18.90
N GLY A 109 6.85 -13.33 19.50
CA GLY A 109 8.25 -13.09 19.79
C GLY A 109 8.80 -14.26 20.62
N SER A 110 10.11 -14.45 20.57
CA SER A 110 10.87 -15.46 21.31
C SER A 110 10.46 -15.69 22.78
N ARG A 111 9.78 -14.74 23.42
CA ARG A 111 9.29 -14.82 24.81
C ARG A 111 8.18 -15.84 25.06
N ASP A 112 7.37 -16.21 24.06
CA ASP A 112 6.32 -17.21 24.29
C ASP A 112 6.87 -18.65 24.34
N GLN A 113 8.12 -18.88 23.89
CA GLN A 113 8.82 -20.16 24.10
C GLN A 113 9.31 -20.34 25.55
N GLU A 114 9.33 -19.27 26.36
CA GLU A 114 9.73 -19.31 27.78
C GLU A 114 8.52 -19.44 28.72
N ARG A 115 7.28 -19.45 28.21
CA ARG A 115 6.10 -19.73 29.05
C ARG A 115 6.15 -21.18 29.53
N PRO A 116 6.02 -21.45 30.85
CA PRO A 116 5.93 -22.81 31.36
C PRO A 116 4.70 -23.50 30.74
N GLY A 117 4.93 -24.54 29.94
CA GLY A 117 3.88 -25.30 29.26
C GLY A 117 3.78 -25.07 27.74
N ALA A 118 4.55 -24.15 27.16
CA ALA A 118 4.68 -24.06 25.70
C ALA A 118 5.36 -25.34 25.16
N ALA A 119 4.73 -25.99 24.18
CA ALA A 119 5.27 -27.20 23.58
C ALA A 119 6.64 -26.92 22.94
N LYS A 120 7.70 -27.57 23.46
CA LYS A 120 9.10 -27.35 23.03
C LYS A 120 9.39 -27.65 21.55
N ASN A 121 8.42 -28.21 20.83
CA ASN A 121 8.53 -28.61 19.42
C ASN A 121 7.59 -27.85 18.49
N GLN A 122 6.93 -26.77 18.93
CA GLN A 122 6.09 -25.99 18.03
C GLN A 122 6.96 -24.99 17.27
N GLU A 123 7.04 -25.18 15.95
CA GLU A 123 7.52 -24.20 14.98
C GLU A 123 6.97 -22.82 15.37
N ARG A 124 7.78 -21.76 15.28
CA ARG A 124 7.32 -20.39 15.55
C ARG A 124 6.06 -20.19 14.71
N PRO A 125 4.86 -20.00 15.30
CA PRO A 125 3.69 -19.80 14.49
C PRO A 125 3.90 -18.51 13.70
N GLY A 126 3.78 -18.60 12.37
CA GLY A 126 3.69 -17.43 11.51
C GLY A 126 2.49 -16.56 11.90
N ALA A 127 2.31 -15.43 11.22
CA ALA A 127 1.16 -14.56 11.50
C ALA A 127 -0.17 -15.34 11.50
N THR A 128 -0.92 -15.20 12.59
CA THR A 128 -2.21 -15.89 12.77
C THR A 128 -3.38 -15.12 12.16
N LYS A 129 -3.13 -13.87 11.78
CA LYS A 129 -4.13 -13.00 11.14
C LYS A 129 -3.60 -12.38 9.86
N ASN A 130 -4.51 -12.26 8.91
CA ASN A 130 -4.35 -11.55 7.66
C ASN A 130 -4.79 -10.09 7.83
N MET A 131 -4.40 -9.25 6.89
CA MET A 131 -4.73 -7.83 6.87
C MET A 131 -5.82 -7.55 5.83
N VAL A 132 -6.78 -6.70 6.17
CA VAL A 132 -7.71 -6.13 5.20
C VAL A 132 -7.54 -4.61 5.16
N ILE A 133 -7.16 -4.08 4.00
CA ILE A 133 -7.06 -2.62 3.78
C ILE A 133 -8.38 -2.12 3.18
N LEU A 134 -9.03 -1.18 3.86
CA LEU A 134 -10.28 -0.56 3.44
C LEU A 134 -10.10 0.95 3.26
N PRO A 135 -9.73 1.43 2.06
CA PRO A 135 -9.71 2.84 1.77
C PRO A 135 -11.11 3.37 1.49
N TYR A 136 -11.52 4.41 2.21
CA TYR A 136 -12.78 5.12 2.01
C TYR A 136 -12.57 6.28 1.03
N LYS A 137 -11.99 5.95 -0.13
CA LYS A 137 -11.79 6.91 -1.21
C LYS A 137 -11.62 6.24 -2.56
N ASP A 138 -12.38 6.69 -3.55
CA ASP A 138 -12.29 6.23 -4.94
C ASP A 138 -10.89 6.43 -5.55
N ARG A 139 -10.25 7.56 -5.24
CA ARG A 139 -8.88 7.84 -5.70
C ARG A 139 -7.84 6.84 -5.16
N LEU A 140 -8.17 6.07 -4.12
CA LEU A 140 -7.31 5.06 -3.50
C LEU A 140 -7.71 3.62 -3.89
N GLN A 141 -8.53 3.42 -4.93
CA GLN A 141 -8.96 2.07 -5.34
C GLN A 141 -7.81 1.11 -5.71
N LEU A 142 -6.67 1.65 -6.19
CA LEU A 142 -5.48 0.86 -6.53
C LEU A 142 -4.50 0.73 -5.36
N PHE A 143 -4.71 1.46 -4.26
CA PHE A 143 -3.80 1.50 -3.13
C PHE A 143 -3.62 0.12 -2.48
N THR A 144 -4.72 -0.61 -2.29
CA THR A 144 -4.65 -1.98 -1.76
C THR A 144 -3.84 -2.91 -2.67
N LYS A 145 -3.93 -2.76 -4.00
CA LYS A 145 -3.15 -3.59 -4.94
C LYS A 145 -1.65 -3.29 -4.85
N TYR A 146 -1.30 -2.01 -4.67
CA TYR A 146 0.07 -1.62 -4.38
C TYR A 146 0.58 -2.22 -3.07
N LEU A 147 -0.21 -2.10 -1.99
CA LEU A 147 0.15 -2.65 -0.67
C LEU A 147 0.25 -4.18 -0.65
N GLN A 148 -0.53 -4.89 -1.45
CA GLN A 148 -0.40 -6.34 -1.61
C GLN A 148 1.03 -6.71 -2.02
N GLN A 149 1.56 -6.07 -3.06
CA GLN A 149 2.93 -6.32 -3.46
C GLN A 149 3.92 -5.84 -2.39
N LEU A 150 3.77 -4.60 -1.90
CA LEU A 150 4.70 -4.03 -0.93
C LEU A 150 4.84 -4.88 0.32
N ILE A 151 3.73 -5.34 0.90
CA ILE A 151 3.71 -6.06 2.18
C ILE A 151 3.99 -7.55 1.96
N MET A 152 3.27 -8.22 1.05
CA MET A 152 3.35 -9.67 0.92
C MET A 152 4.72 -10.11 0.38
N GLU A 153 5.29 -9.39 -0.58
CA GLU A 153 6.62 -9.69 -1.14
C GLU A 153 7.75 -9.31 -0.17
N SER A 154 7.53 -8.34 0.71
CA SER A 154 8.53 -7.94 1.72
C SER A 154 8.56 -8.89 2.92
N LEU A 155 7.39 -9.23 3.47
CA LEU A 155 7.25 -9.96 4.74
C LEU A 155 7.06 -11.47 4.56
N GLY A 156 6.58 -11.91 3.39
CA GLY A 156 6.41 -13.33 3.05
C GLY A 156 7.75 -14.03 2.86
N LYS A 157 8.35 -14.55 3.94
CA LYS A 157 9.70 -15.10 3.95
C LYS A 157 9.77 -16.43 4.69
N GLU A 158 10.44 -17.39 4.07
CA GLU A 158 10.69 -18.73 4.63
C GLU A 158 11.68 -18.65 5.80
N LEU A 159 12.76 -17.89 5.65
CA LEU A 159 13.88 -17.82 6.60
C LEU A 159 13.99 -16.44 7.24
N ASP A 160 14.44 -16.40 8.51
CA ASP A 160 14.89 -15.17 9.15
C ASP A 160 16.35 -14.83 8.79
N ASN A 161 16.88 -13.73 9.34
CA ASN A 161 18.24 -13.26 9.05
C ASN A 161 19.34 -14.21 9.53
N ASP A 162 19.04 -15.12 10.46
CA ASP A 162 19.97 -16.14 10.96
C ASP A 162 19.84 -17.46 10.16
N GLY A 163 19.01 -17.48 9.11
CA GLY A 163 18.75 -18.65 8.27
C GLY A 163 17.81 -19.67 8.90
N LYS A 164 17.11 -19.32 10.00
CA LYS A 164 16.16 -20.22 10.64
C LYS A 164 14.82 -20.19 9.92
N LEU A 165 14.22 -21.36 9.75
CA LEU A 165 12.85 -21.50 9.23
C LEU A 165 11.83 -20.79 10.14
N VAL A 166 11.09 -19.84 9.57
CA VAL A 166 10.05 -19.04 10.25
C VAL A 166 8.74 -18.98 9.49
N ASN A 167 8.73 -19.16 8.16
CA ASN A 167 7.52 -19.14 7.32
C ASN A 167 6.60 -17.93 7.62
N GLN A 168 7.21 -16.74 7.74
CA GLN A 168 6.52 -15.52 8.11
C GLN A 168 5.81 -14.90 6.89
N GLY A 169 4.76 -14.12 7.13
CA GLY A 169 4.07 -13.34 6.12
C GLY A 169 2.79 -12.72 6.67
N ILE A 170 2.21 -11.76 5.95
CA ILE A 170 0.88 -11.23 6.23
C ILE A 170 0.15 -11.21 4.90
N THR A 171 -0.90 -12.00 4.72
CA THR A 171 -1.70 -11.93 3.50
C THR A 171 -2.55 -10.67 3.53
N VAL A 172 -2.49 -9.88 2.47
CA VAL A 172 -3.23 -8.62 2.34
C VAL A 172 -4.41 -8.79 1.41
N TYR A 173 -5.59 -8.49 1.93
CA TYR A 173 -6.83 -8.38 1.18
C TYR A 173 -7.33 -6.95 1.24
N GLY A 174 -8.37 -6.69 0.47
CA GLY A 174 -9.13 -5.47 0.58
C GLY A 174 -9.58 -4.95 -0.77
N ASN A 175 -10.60 -4.13 -0.71
CA ASN A 175 -11.19 -3.43 -1.84
C ASN A 175 -11.67 -2.06 -1.32
N LYS A 176 -12.24 -1.24 -2.19
CA LYS A 176 -12.68 0.11 -1.84
C LYS A 176 -13.91 0.09 -0.93
N GLY A 177 -13.92 0.90 0.13
CA GLY A 177 -15.13 1.22 0.88
C GLY A 177 -15.99 2.27 0.14
N THR A 178 -17.31 2.17 0.10
CA THR A 178 -18.23 1.19 0.73
C THR A 178 -18.71 0.10 -0.23
N THR A 179 -18.55 0.31 -1.55
CA THR A 179 -19.12 -0.53 -2.60
C THR A 179 -18.77 -2.01 -2.42
N ASP A 180 -17.54 -2.31 -2.03
CA ASP A 180 -17.06 -3.68 -1.92
C ASP A 180 -17.21 -4.28 -0.52
N GLN A 181 -17.70 -3.51 0.47
CA GLN A 181 -17.93 -4.02 1.83
C GLN A 181 -19.10 -4.97 1.89
N HIS A 182 -20.12 -4.78 1.04
CA HIS A 182 -21.24 -5.70 0.92
C HIS A 182 -20.81 -7.12 0.49
N ALA A 183 -19.60 -7.28 -0.06
CA ALA A 183 -19.11 -8.59 -0.51
C ALA A 183 -18.57 -9.46 0.64
N TYR A 184 -17.96 -8.87 1.68
CA TYR A 184 -17.24 -9.67 2.70
C TYR A 184 -17.28 -9.12 4.13
N ILE A 185 -17.99 -8.02 4.41
CA ILE A 185 -18.03 -7.46 5.78
C ILE A 185 -18.61 -8.46 6.80
N GLN A 186 -19.56 -9.29 6.36
CA GLN A 186 -20.15 -10.34 7.18
C GLN A 186 -19.11 -11.37 7.64
N GLN A 187 -18.16 -11.74 6.76
CA GLN A 187 -17.03 -12.61 7.11
C GLN A 187 -16.10 -11.93 8.12
N LEU A 188 -15.81 -10.63 7.95
CA LEU A 188 -14.95 -9.90 8.88
C LEU A 188 -15.56 -9.76 10.28
N ARG A 189 -16.89 -9.61 10.35
CA ARG A 189 -17.61 -9.41 11.62
C ARG A 189 -17.91 -10.72 12.34
N ASP A 190 -18.47 -11.71 11.65
CA ASP A 190 -19.06 -12.90 12.28
C ASP A 190 -18.28 -14.19 11.96
N GLY A 191 -17.40 -14.16 10.97
CA GLY A 191 -16.58 -15.31 10.55
C GLY A 191 -15.38 -15.60 11.46
N VAL A 192 -14.47 -16.44 10.97
CA VAL A 192 -13.24 -16.81 11.70
C VAL A 192 -12.43 -15.56 12.06
N ASN A 193 -11.86 -15.50 13.27
CA ASN A 193 -11.06 -14.36 13.73
C ASN A 193 -9.59 -14.44 13.28
N ASN A 194 -9.41 -14.50 11.96
CA ASN A 194 -8.11 -14.57 11.29
C ASN A 194 -7.81 -13.32 10.46
N PHE A 195 -8.44 -12.18 10.77
CA PHE A 195 -8.20 -10.90 10.10
C PHE A 195 -8.16 -9.74 11.10
N PHE A 196 -7.40 -8.71 10.75
CA PHE A 196 -7.54 -7.36 11.31
C PHE A 196 -7.71 -6.35 10.17
N VAL A 197 -8.31 -5.20 10.47
CA VAL A 197 -8.67 -4.21 9.43
C VAL A 197 -7.85 -2.93 9.59
N THR A 198 -7.28 -2.43 8.49
CA THR A 198 -6.71 -1.09 8.41
C THR A 198 -7.63 -0.22 7.56
N PHE A 199 -8.28 0.74 8.20
CA PHE A 199 -9.07 1.76 7.53
C PHE A 199 -8.16 2.87 7.02
N VAL A 200 -8.41 3.37 5.81
CA VAL A 200 -7.81 4.62 5.31
C VAL A 200 -8.93 5.64 5.13
N GLU A 201 -8.94 6.64 6.00
CA GLU A 201 -9.93 7.71 6.08
C GLU A 201 -9.39 8.98 5.44
N VAL A 202 -10.23 9.69 4.68
CA VAL A 202 -9.90 11.01 4.13
C VAL A 202 -10.93 12.01 4.63
N LEU A 203 -10.49 13.01 5.40
CA LEU A 203 -11.39 13.95 6.08
C LEU A 203 -12.05 14.96 5.12
N LYS A 204 -11.33 15.41 4.09
CA LYS A 204 -11.84 16.32 3.06
C LYS A 204 -12.20 15.55 1.81
N ASP A 205 -13.50 15.50 1.53
CA ASP A 205 -13.99 14.73 0.41
C ASP A 205 -13.60 15.27 -0.96
N ARG A 206 -13.63 16.58 -1.13
CA ARG A 206 -13.39 17.22 -2.43
C ARG A 206 -13.16 18.71 -2.22
N ASN A 207 -12.53 19.32 -3.22
CA ASN A 207 -12.32 20.77 -3.26
C ASN A 207 -13.52 21.54 -3.83
N THR A 208 -14.51 20.82 -4.35
CA THR A 208 -15.76 21.38 -4.89
C THR A 208 -16.90 21.15 -3.90
N PRO A 209 -18.01 21.90 -3.99
CA PRO A 209 -19.18 21.63 -3.16
C PRO A 209 -19.63 20.17 -3.30
N SER A 210 -19.87 19.51 -2.17
CA SER A 210 -20.46 18.17 -2.14
C SER A 210 -21.95 18.25 -2.46
N MET A 211 -22.45 17.20 -3.12
CA MET A 211 -23.89 17.02 -3.30
C MET A 211 -24.52 16.80 -1.92
N GLN A 212 -25.56 17.58 -1.61
CA GLN A 212 -26.41 17.33 -0.45
C GLN A 212 -27.29 16.12 -0.75
N VAL A 213 -27.36 15.19 0.18
CA VAL A 213 -28.20 13.98 0.10
C VAL A 213 -29.44 14.18 0.97
N GLU A 214 -29.27 14.79 2.15
CA GLU A 214 -30.34 15.19 3.05
C GLU A 214 -30.08 16.62 3.57
N THR A 215 -31.04 17.21 4.28
CA THR A 215 -30.84 18.51 4.95
C THR A 215 -29.63 18.43 5.88
N ASP A 216 -28.65 19.30 5.67
CA ASP A 216 -27.39 19.37 6.44
C ASP A 216 -26.42 18.18 6.27
N PHE A 217 -26.69 17.22 5.36
CA PHE A 217 -25.82 16.06 5.13
C PHE A 217 -25.42 15.89 3.67
N THR A 218 -24.12 15.82 3.44
CA THR A 218 -23.50 15.62 2.13
C THR A 218 -23.19 14.14 1.85
N THR A 219 -22.89 13.82 0.59
CA THR A 219 -22.36 12.48 0.23
C THR A 219 -21.11 12.10 1.02
N GLY A 220 -20.33 13.09 1.46
CA GLY A 220 -19.15 12.91 2.29
C GLY A 220 -19.48 12.42 3.69
N ASP A 221 -20.46 13.07 4.32
CA ASP A 221 -20.94 12.72 5.66
C ASP A 221 -21.47 11.28 5.70
N PHE A 222 -22.18 10.84 4.67
CA PHE A 222 -22.60 9.45 4.53
C PHE A 222 -21.41 8.49 4.43
N LEU A 223 -20.37 8.82 3.67
CA LEU A 223 -19.18 7.98 3.54
C LEU A 223 -18.43 7.84 4.89
N SER A 224 -18.28 8.95 5.61
CA SER A 224 -17.73 8.95 6.97
C SER A 224 -18.60 8.17 7.95
N ALA A 225 -19.93 8.32 7.89
CA ALA A 225 -20.85 7.56 8.72
C ALA A 225 -20.74 6.05 8.47
N PHE A 226 -20.59 5.62 7.20
CA PHE A 226 -20.34 4.22 6.88
C PHE A 226 -19.00 3.72 7.45
N LEU A 227 -17.93 4.53 7.40
CA LEU A 227 -16.65 4.18 8.01
C LEU A 227 -16.80 3.94 9.51
N LEU A 228 -17.39 4.90 10.21
CA LEU A 228 -17.58 4.86 11.65
C LEU A 228 -18.48 3.68 12.06
N GLY A 229 -19.57 3.45 11.32
CA GLY A 229 -20.48 2.33 11.53
C GLY A 229 -19.77 0.98 11.38
N THR A 230 -19.01 0.80 10.30
CA THR A 230 -18.24 -0.42 10.06
C THR A 230 -17.20 -0.65 11.14
N ARG A 231 -16.45 0.39 11.53
CA ARG A 231 -15.45 0.31 12.60
C ARG A 231 -16.08 -0.05 13.94
N SER A 232 -17.21 0.57 14.29
CA SER A 232 -17.95 0.28 15.53
C SER A 232 -18.49 -1.14 15.55
N ALA A 233 -19.00 -1.64 14.42
CA ALA A 233 -19.49 -3.01 14.31
C ALA A 233 -18.37 -4.03 14.51
N LEU A 234 -17.19 -3.79 13.91
CA LEU A 234 -16.02 -4.64 14.11
C LEU A 234 -15.56 -4.64 15.57
N TYR A 235 -15.48 -3.47 16.20
CA TYR A 235 -15.11 -3.35 17.62
C TYR A 235 -16.09 -4.10 18.53
N GLY A 236 -17.40 -3.94 18.31
CA GLY A 236 -18.44 -4.65 19.07
C GLY A 236 -18.37 -6.18 18.95
N SER A 237 -17.83 -6.69 17.84
CA SER A 237 -17.59 -8.11 17.60
C SER A 237 -16.19 -8.59 18.03
N GLY A 238 -15.43 -7.78 18.76
CA GLY A 238 -14.08 -8.12 19.23
C GLY A 238 -13.04 -8.24 18.09
N ARG A 239 -13.25 -7.51 16.98
CA ARG A 239 -12.34 -7.49 15.83
C ARG A 239 -11.38 -6.32 15.93
N GLU A 240 -10.10 -6.60 15.73
CA GLU A 240 -9.05 -5.58 15.77
C GLU A 240 -9.09 -4.73 14.50
N SER A 241 -8.96 -3.42 14.69
CA SER A 241 -8.79 -2.50 13.57
C SER A 241 -7.93 -1.30 13.96
N MET A 242 -7.37 -0.67 12.95
CA MET A 242 -6.59 0.57 13.04
C MET A 242 -7.02 1.53 11.92
N THR A 243 -6.71 2.81 12.07
CA THR A 243 -7.10 3.85 11.11
C THR A 243 -5.91 4.73 10.77
N ILE A 244 -5.66 4.89 9.47
CA ILE A 244 -4.80 5.91 8.91
C ILE A 244 -5.72 7.04 8.45
N THR A 245 -5.57 8.22 9.05
CA THR A 245 -6.41 9.38 8.72
C THR A 245 -5.58 10.39 7.94
N ILE A 246 -6.11 10.83 6.80
CA ILE A 246 -5.51 11.80 5.90
C ILE A 246 -6.42 13.03 5.82
N ASP A 247 -5.89 14.25 5.94
CA ASP A 247 -6.71 15.47 5.83
C ASP A 247 -7.38 15.57 4.45
N ARG A 248 -6.62 15.40 3.37
CA ARG A 248 -7.09 15.45 1.99
C ARG A 248 -6.17 14.65 1.08
N ILE A 249 -6.64 14.29 -0.12
CA ILE A 249 -5.79 13.66 -1.15
C ILE A 249 -5.26 14.72 -2.11
N ASP A 250 -4.03 15.13 -1.88
CA ASP A 250 -3.20 15.95 -2.75
C ASP A 250 -1.83 15.28 -2.96
N PRO A 251 -0.95 15.80 -3.84
CA PRO A 251 0.34 15.19 -4.13
C PRO A 251 1.23 15.01 -2.88
N PHE A 252 1.24 15.99 -1.96
CA PHE A 252 1.99 15.90 -0.72
C PHE A 252 1.46 14.79 0.20
N ALA A 253 0.17 14.77 0.46
CA ALA A 253 -0.46 13.74 1.28
C ALA A 253 -0.34 12.33 0.67
N PHE A 254 -0.34 12.23 -0.66
CA PHE A 254 -0.05 10.97 -1.36
C PHE A 254 1.39 10.50 -1.15
N GLY A 255 2.37 11.42 -1.17
CA GLY A 255 3.76 11.07 -0.86
C GLY A 255 3.97 10.66 0.60
N VAL A 256 3.18 11.20 1.53
CA VAL A 256 3.19 10.81 2.95
C VAL A 256 2.63 9.39 3.16
N LEU A 257 1.63 9.00 2.37
CA LEU A 257 0.88 7.74 2.49
C LEU A 257 1.67 6.53 1.94
#